data_AF-A0A969M308-F1
#
_entry.id   AF-A0A969M308-F1
#
_cell.length_a   1.000
_cell.length_b   1.000
_cell.length_c   1.000
_cell.angle_alpha   90.00
_cell.angle_beta   90.00
_cell.angle_gamma   90.00
#
_symmetry.space_group_name_H-M   'P 1'
#
loop_
_entity.id
_entity.type
_entity.pdbx_description
1 polymer ?
#
loop_
_entity_poly.entity_id
_entity_poly.type
_entity_poly.pdbx_seq_one_letter_code
_entity_poly.pdbx_strand_id
1 'polypeptide(L)'
;MFGGADPDTLSGDLGNDTSYGGSGADLLFGGDGDDYLSGQDGPDILIGSTFQTSSTTQVDFLNGGGGADVFVLDRQVTSYGHNGHYAVIEDFEFGDLIDIDTSDYVILPTSILGLGTGVAIYGSSLFYQPGTTESLVGLYKTCRQ
;
A
#
# COMPACT_ATOMS: atom_id res chain seq x y z
N MET A 1 -15.25 -6.03 -4.88
CA MET A 1 -14.88 -7.30 -5.55
C MET A 1 -14.45 -8.31 -4.49
N PHE A 2 -14.56 -9.60 -4.79
CA PHE A 2 -14.17 -10.69 -3.89
C PHE A 2 -13.55 -11.81 -4.72
N GLY A 3 -12.33 -12.23 -4.40
CA GLY A 3 -11.60 -13.31 -5.09
C GLY A 3 -12.12 -14.68 -4.65
N GLY A 4 -11.95 -14.99 -3.37
CA GLY A 4 -12.52 -16.18 -2.74
C GLY A 4 -11.46 -17.09 -2.16
N ALA A 5 -11.44 -18.35 -2.60
CA ALA A 5 -10.39 -19.28 -2.22
C ALA A 5 -9.57 -19.58 -3.45
N ASP A 6 -8.25 -19.69 -3.27
CA ASP A 6 -7.20 -19.80 -4.29
C ASP A 6 -6.61 -18.43 -4.69
N PRO A 7 -5.42 -18.40 -5.34
CA PRO A 7 -4.81 -17.16 -5.82
C PRO A 7 -5.65 -16.44 -6.87
N ASP A 8 -6.00 -15.18 -6.61
CA ASP A 8 -6.81 -14.33 -7.45
C ASP A 8 -6.07 -13.09 -7.96
N THR A 9 -6.63 -12.47 -9.01
CA THR A 9 -6.19 -11.16 -9.48
C THR A 9 -7.40 -10.24 -9.63
N LEU A 10 -7.42 -9.15 -8.87
CA LEU A 10 -8.54 -8.21 -8.77
C LEU A 10 -8.10 -6.81 -9.21
N SER A 11 -8.90 -6.14 -10.05
CA SER A 11 -8.63 -4.78 -10.57
C SER A 11 -9.85 -3.88 -10.40
N GLY A 12 -9.74 -2.78 -9.65
CA GLY A 12 -10.82 -1.82 -9.43
C GLY A 12 -11.07 -0.87 -10.62
N ASP A 13 -10.06 -0.67 -11.47
CA ASP A 13 -10.11 0.21 -12.65
C ASP A 13 -10.35 1.69 -12.29
N LEU A 14 -11.49 2.28 -12.68
CA LEU A 14 -11.81 3.68 -12.40
C LEU A 14 -12.94 3.76 -11.37
N GLY A 15 -12.73 4.51 -10.30
CA GLY A 15 -13.71 4.71 -9.25
C GLY A 15 -13.11 4.47 -7.86
N ASN A 16 -13.95 4.62 -6.84
CA ASN A 16 -13.58 4.25 -5.50
C ASN A 16 -14.01 2.80 -5.29
N ASP A 17 -13.05 1.88 -5.32
CA ASP A 17 -13.31 0.46 -5.29
C ASP A 17 -13.04 -0.16 -3.92
N THR A 18 -13.63 -1.34 -3.71
CA THR A 18 -13.41 -2.12 -2.49
C THR A 18 -13.16 -3.55 -2.91
N SER A 19 -11.98 -4.09 -2.57
CA SER A 19 -11.52 -5.40 -3.02
C SER A 19 -11.09 -6.26 -1.84
N TYR A 20 -11.46 -7.53 -1.91
CA TYR A 20 -11.15 -8.54 -0.91
C TYR A 20 -10.54 -9.75 -1.63
N GLY A 21 -9.28 -10.10 -1.34
CA GLY A 21 -8.59 -11.23 -1.93
C GLY A 21 -9.23 -12.55 -1.51
N GLY A 22 -9.22 -12.80 -0.20
CA GLY A 22 -9.79 -14.02 0.39
C GLY A 22 -8.66 -14.90 0.92
N SER A 23 -8.77 -16.22 0.75
CA SER A 23 -7.65 -17.10 1.08
C SER A 23 -6.86 -17.40 -0.18
N GLY A 24 -5.58 -17.08 -0.22
CA GLY A 24 -4.87 -17.17 -1.49
C GLY A 24 -3.47 -16.58 -1.44
N ALA A 25 -2.95 -16.27 -2.61
CA ALA A 25 -1.79 -15.40 -2.75
C ALA A 25 -2.19 -14.43 -3.85
N ASP A 26 -2.86 -13.37 -3.43
CA ASP A 26 -3.70 -12.56 -4.29
C ASP A 26 -2.96 -11.32 -4.78
N LEU A 27 -3.38 -10.85 -5.95
CA LEU A 27 -2.87 -9.63 -6.55
C LEU A 27 -4.00 -8.63 -6.70
N LEU A 28 -3.98 -7.58 -5.88
CA LEU A 28 -5.03 -6.57 -5.80
C LEU A 28 -4.53 -5.24 -6.38
N PHE A 29 -5.25 -4.72 -7.36
CA PHE A 29 -5.06 -3.40 -7.95
C PHE A 29 -6.27 -2.51 -7.61
N GLY A 30 -6.02 -1.35 -6.99
CA GLY A 30 -7.04 -0.34 -6.74
C GLY A 30 -7.44 0.37 -8.03
N GLY A 31 -6.50 1.09 -8.62
CA GLY A 31 -6.75 1.82 -9.87
C GLY A 31 -6.75 3.33 -9.63
N ASP A 32 -7.67 4.05 -10.28
CA ASP A 32 -7.87 5.49 -10.07
C ASP A 32 -9.10 5.74 -9.18
N GLY A 33 -8.91 6.34 -8.00
CA GLY A 33 -9.96 6.72 -7.05
C GLY A 33 -9.67 6.22 -5.64
N ASP A 34 -10.41 6.66 -4.62
CA ASP A 34 -10.06 6.29 -3.24
C ASP A 34 -10.45 4.82 -2.99
N ASP A 35 -9.45 3.94 -2.98
CA ASP A 35 -9.66 2.48 -2.96
C ASP A 35 -9.48 1.86 -1.57
N TYR A 36 -10.19 0.76 -1.32
CA TYR A 36 -9.97 -0.11 -0.16
C TYR A 36 -9.57 -1.51 -0.64
N LEU A 37 -8.35 -1.94 -0.33
CA LEU A 37 -7.82 -3.26 -0.71
C LEU A 37 -7.54 -4.08 0.56
N SER A 38 -8.10 -5.29 0.64
CA SER A 38 -7.84 -6.23 1.73
C SER A 38 -7.42 -7.59 1.16
N GLY A 39 -6.19 -8.02 1.42
CA GLY A 39 -5.65 -9.31 1.00
C GLY A 39 -6.35 -10.49 1.69
N GLN A 40 -6.46 -10.39 3.02
CA GLN A 40 -7.00 -11.40 3.93
C GLN A 40 -5.98 -12.49 4.27
N ASP A 41 -6.22 -13.76 3.94
CA ASP A 41 -5.34 -14.85 4.39
C ASP A 41 -4.38 -15.24 3.27
N GLY A 42 -3.08 -15.12 3.54
CA GLY A 42 -1.99 -15.57 2.67
C GLY A 42 -1.05 -14.44 2.25
N PRO A 43 -0.03 -14.73 1.43
CA PRO A 43 0.94 -13.72 1.02
C PRO A 43 0.44 -12.94 -0.20
N ASP A 44 0.00 -11.72 0.03
CA ASP A 44 -0.69 -10.90 -0.97
C ASP A 44 0.18 -9.76 -1.52
N ILE A 45 -0.19 -9.24 -2.69
CA ILE A 45 0.42 -8.05 -3.30
C ILE A 45 -0.67 -7.02 -3.51
N LEU A 46 -0.58 -5.90 -2.78
CA LEU A 46 -1.55 -4.81 -2.81
C LEU A 46 -0.94 -3.59 -3.48
N ILE A 47 -1.60 -3.12 -4.55
CA ILE A 47 -1.16 -1.99 -5.36
C ILE A 47 -2.31 -0.97 -5.40
N GLY A 48 -2.20 0.08 -4.57
CA GLY A 48 -3.24 1.11 -4.45
C GLY A 48 -3.52 1.80 -5.78
N SER A 49 -2.50 2.40 -6.39
CA SER A 49 -2.64 3.11 -7.67
C SER A 49 -1.66 2.58 -8.72
N THR A 50 -2.17 2.36 -9.94
CA THR A 50 -1.34 1.95 -11.10
C THR A 50 -1.42 2.90 -12.28
N PHE A 51 -2.39 3.81 -12.29
CA PHE A 51 -2.61 4.76 -13.37
C PHE A 51 -2.82 6.15 -12.78
N GLN A 52 -2.28 7.17 -13.45
CA GLN A 52 -2.54 8.56 -13.09
C GLN A 52 -3.23 9.20 -14.28
N THR A 53 -4.55 9.05 -14.34
CA THR A 53 -5.39 9.87 -15.22
C THR A 53 -6.09 11.00 -14.46
N SER A 54 -6.11 10.92 -13.13
CA SER A 54 -6.89 11.83 -12.28
C SER A 54 -6.03 12.94 -11.67
N SER A 55 -6.38 14.20 -11.95
CA SER A 55 -5.74 15.40 -11.38
C SER A 55 -6.15 15.68 -9.92
N THR A 56 -6.83 14.74 -9.26
CA THR A 56 -7.31 14.84 -7.88
C THR A 56 -6.47 13.96 -6.96
N THR A 57 -6.17 14.47 -5.76
CA THR A 57 -5.58 13.67 -4.69
C THR A 57 -6.40 12.40 -4.43
N GLN A 58 -5.72 11.25 -4.42
CA GLN A 58 -6.28 9.92 -4.13
C GLN A 58 -5.76 9.41 -2.79
N VAL A 59 -6.60 8.69 -2.07
CA VAL A 59 -6.25 8.03 -0.81
C VAL A 59 -6.66 6.56 -0.85
N ASP A 60 -5.66 5.68 -0.84
CA ASP A 60 -5.89 4.23 -0.83
C ASP A 60 -5.69 3.68 0.59
N PHE A 61 -6.57 2.78 1.01
CA PHE A 61 -6.47 2.04 2.27
C PHE A 61 -6.11 0.59 1.95
N LEU A 62 -4.98 0.13 2.45
CA LEU A 62 -4.40 -1.17 2.16
C LEU A 62 -4.32 -1.98 3.45
N ASN A 63 -4.87 -3.18 3.41
CA ASN A 63 -4.88 -4.13 4.50
C ASN A 63 -4.33 -5.47 3.99
N GLY A 64 -3.15 -5.89 4.45
CA GLY A 64 -2.54 -7.15 4.02
C GLY A 64 -3.32 -8.36 4.52
N GLY A 65 -3.71 -8.29 5.79
CA GLY A 65 -4.32 -9.39 6.52
C GLY A 65 -3.25 -10.29 7.13
N GLY A 66 -3.54 -11.59 7.22
CA GLY A 66 -2.61 -12.57 7.77
C GLY A 66 -1.69 -13.09 6.68
N GLY A 67 -0.42 -12.73 6.70
CA GLY A 67 0.44 -13.04 5.57
C GLY A 67 1.85 -12.53 5.74
N ALA A 68 2.59 -12.60 4.64
CA ALA A 68 3.78 -11.78 4.46
C ALA A 68 3.52 -11.01 3.18
N ASP A 69 3.05 -9.78 3.33
CA ASP A 69 2.41 -9.04 2.25
C ASP A 69 3.35 -8.03 1.62
N VAL A 70 3.06 -7.66 0.38
CA VAL A 70 3.82 -6.64 -0.35
C VAL A 70 2.91 -5.49 -0.74
N PHE A 71 3.13 -4.35 -0.13
CA PHE A 71 2.45 -3.10 -0.48
C PHE A 71 3.30 -2.37 -1.50
N VAL A 72 2.83 -2.31 -2.75
CA VAL A 72 3.53 -1.59 -3.82
C VAL A 72 2.96 -0.19 -3.92
N LEU A 73 3.76 0.78 -3.51
CA LEU A 73 3.41 2.18 -3.59
C LEU A 73 4.20 2.81 -4.72
N ASP A 74 3.47 3.05 -5.82
CA ASP A 74 3.90 3.84 -6.95
C ASP A 74 5.10 3.28 -7.75
N ARG A 75 4.77 2.68 -8.90
CA ARG A 75 5.73 2.31 -9.96
C ARG A 75 5.69 3.29 -11.12
N GLN A 76 5.67 4.60 -10.85
CA GLN A 76 5.48 5.65 -11.86
C GLN A 76 6.36 5.43 -13.10
N VAL A 77 5.66 5.29 -14.23
CA VAL A 77 6.16 5.73 -15.53
C VAL A 77 5.85 7.23 -15.62
N THR A 78 6.88 8.03 -15.42
CA THR A 78 7.11 9.38 -15.97
C THR A 78 5.85 10.18 -16.36
N SER A 79 5.28 11.01 -15.48
CA SER A 79 4.81 12.37 -15.81
C SER A 79 4.23 13.13 -14.60
N TYR A 80 5.02 14.11 -14.13
CA TYR A 80 4.64 15.37 -13.48
C TYR A 80 3.58 15.40 -12.35
N GLY A 81 4.05 15.71 -11.13
CA GLY A 81 3.45 16.76 -10.29
C GLY A 81 2.07 16.53 -9.70
N HIS A 82 1.69 15.29 -9.38
CA HIS A 82 0.42 15.04 -8.69
C HIS A 82 0.60 15.18 -7.18
N ASN A 83 -0.04 16.23 -6.63
CA ASN A 83 0.13 16.69 -5.27
C ASN A 83 -0.79 15.92 -4.32
N GLY A 84 -0.24 14.99 -3.55
CA GLY A 84 -0.85 14.54 -2.30
C GLY A 84 -1.53 13.18 -2.31
N HIS A 85 -1.26 12.32 -3.29
CA HIS A 85 -1.65 10.92 -3.20
C HIS A 85 -0.90 10.26 -2.04
N TYR A 86 -1.63 9.52 -1.20
CA TYR A 86 -1.03 8.72 -0.13
C TYR A 86 -1.79 7.42 0.03
N ALA A 87 -1.06 6.37 0.42
CA ALA A 87 -1.66 5.13 0.87
C ALA A 87 -1.55 5.04 2.39
N VAL A 88 -2.58 4.45 3.00
CA VAL A 88 -2.63 4.11 4.41
C VAL A 88 -2.56 2.59 4.50
N ILE A 89 -1.53 2.07 5.14
CA ILE A 89 -1.47 0.64 5.47
C ILE A 89 -2.01 0.48 6.89
N GLU A 90 -3.06 -0.32 7.05
CA GLU A 90 -3.84 -0.41 8.29
C GLU A 90 -3.33 -1.47 9.27
N ASP A 91 -2.58 -2.46 8.78
CA ASP A 91 -2.19 -3.66 9.52
C ASP A 91 -0.79 -4.17 9.17
N PHE A 92 0.18 -3.26 9.03
CA PHE A 92 1.56 -3.68 8.73
C PHE A 92 2.12 -4.66 9.78
N GLU A 93 2.36 -5.89 9.38
CA GLU A 93 2.72 -7.03 10.23
C GLU A 93 4.16 -7.52 9.98
N PHE A 94 4.58 -8.55 10.74
CA PHE A 94 5.92 -9.13 10.55
C PHE A 94 5.95 -9.97 9.27
N GLY A 95 6.91 -9.67 8.41
CA GLY A 95 7.03 -10.34 7.11
C GLY A 95 6.61 -9.43 5.97
N ASP A 96 5.85 -8.38 6.27
CA ASP A 96 5.39 -7.43 5.28
C ASP A 96 6.53 -6.55 4.77
N LEU A 97 6.35 -6.17 3.51
CA LEU A 97 7.27 -5.34 2.76
C LEU A 97 6.49 -4.20 2.12
N ILE A 98 7.06 -3.00 2.15
CA ILE A 98 6.60 -1.91 1.29
C ILE A 98 7.63 -1.74 0.18
N ASP A 99 7.20 -1.88 -1.07
CA ASP A 99 7.97 -1.53 -2.26
C ASP A 99 7.63 -0.09 -2.66
N ILE A 100 8.57 0.85 -2.46
CA ILE A 100 8.41 2.30 -2.72
C ILE A 100 9.54 2.81 -3.60
N ASP A 101 9.32 3.75 -4.52
CA ASP A 101 10.44 4.55 -5.02
C ASP A 101 10.78 5.70 -4.05
N THR A 102 11.81 5.51 -3.23
CA THR A 102 12.23 6.49 -2.20
C THR A 102 12.66 7.87 -2.73
N SER A 103 12.83 8.06 -4.06
CA SER A 103 13.06 9.41 -4.60
C SER A 103 11.87 10.34 -4.43
N ASP A 104 10.67 9.75 -4.35
CA ASP A 104 9.38 10.44 -4.50
C ASP A 104 8.61 10.58 -3.18
N TYR A 105 8.96 9.81 -2.15
CA TYR A 105 8.22 9.75 -0.88
C TYR A 105 8.97 10.36 0.30
N VAL A 106 8.25 11.10 1.16
CA VAL A 106 8.72 11.48 2.49
C VAL A 106 7.96 10.67 3.54
N ILE A 107 8.72 10.02 4.41
CA ILE A 107 8.19 9.30 5.56
C ILE A 107 7.96 10.32 6.67
N LEU A 108 6.68 10.57 7.01
CA LEU A 108 6.33 11.50 8.08
C LEU A 108 6.20 10.74 9.41
N PRO A 109 7.00 11.08 10.44
CA PRO A 109 6.93 10.41 11.73
C PRO A 109 5.72 10.83 12.59
N THR A 110 4.93 11.82 12.15
CA THR A 110 3.94 12.49 12.99
C THR A 110 2.58 11.79 13.13
N SER A 111 2.45 10.56 12.62
CA SER A 111 1.32 9.68 12.97
C SER A 111 1.76 8.22 13.00
N ILE A 112 2.86 7.98 13.71
CA ILE A 112 3.25 6.63 14.09
C ILE A 112 2.84 6.43 15.56
N LEU A 113 1.55 6.22 15.78
CA LEU A 113 1.15 5.43 16.95
C LEU A 113 1.40 3.98 16.54
N GLY A 114 2.50 3.41 17.05
CA GLY A 114 2.70 1.98 17.06
C GLY A 114 3.75 1.31 16.18
N LEU A 115 4.45 2.04 15.30
CA LEU A 115 5.69 1.46 14.79
C LEU A 115 6.69 1.49 15.94
N GLY A 116 6.81 0.33 16.58
CA GLY A 116 7.76 0.05 17.62
C GLY A 116 9.20 0.24 17.14
N THR A 117 10.14 0.05 18.06
CA THR A 117 11.57 0.02 17.72
C THR A 117 11.85 -1.15 16.76
N GLY A 118 12.13 -0.88 15.48
CA GLY A 118 12.47 -1.94 14.52
C GLY A 118 12.17 -1.68 13.04
N VAL A 119 11.74 -0.47 12.66
CA VAL A 119 11.60 -0.09 11.24
C VAL A 119 12.96 0.26 10.64
N ALA A 120 13.32 -0.37 9.52
CA ALA A 120 14.54 -0.10 8.77
C ALA A 120 14.23 0.13 7.29
N ILE A 121 14.97 1.03 6.66
CA ILE A 121 14.91 1.30 5.22
C ILE A 121 16.15 0.68 4.58
N TYR A 122 15.94 -0.19 3.58
CA TYR A 122 17.03 -0.70 2.73
C TYR A 122 16.71 -0.46 1.27
N GLY A 123 17.47 0.43 0.63
CA GLY A 123 17.23 0.82 -0.76
C GLY A 123 15.87 1.49 -0.90
N SER A 124 14.98 0.85 -1.66
CA SER A 124 13.62 1.30 -1.98
C SER A 124 12.56 0.52 -1.17
N SER A 125 12.97 -0.21 -0.14
CA SER A 125 12.06 -1.06 0.64
C SER A 125 12.07 -0.70 2.12
N LEU A 126 10.88 -0.59 2.71
CA LEU A 126 10.68 -0.45 4.14
C LEU A 126 10.42 -1.82 4.76
N PHE A 127 11.11 -2.12 5.85
CA PHE A 127 10.98 -3.36 6.62
C PHE A 127 10.56 -3.05 8.04
N TYR A 128 9.72 -3.91 8.61
CA TYR A 128 9.37 -3.86 10.03
C TYR A 128 9.86 -5.11 10.76
N GLN A 129 10.56 -4.89 11.87
CA GLN A 129 10.93 -5.91 12.84
C GLN A 129 10.19 -5.62 14.16
N PRO A 130 9.47 -6.60 14.74
CA PRO A 130 8.52 -6.33 15.81
C PRO A 130 9.17 -5.93 17.14
N GLY A 131 8.51 -4.96 17.82
CA GLY A 131 8.83 -4.49 19.16
C GLY A 131 7.73 -3.58 19.72
N THR A 132 6.61 -4.19 20.14
CA THR A 132 5.39 -3.60 20.76
C THR A 132 4.52 -2.66 19.90
N THR A 133 3.53 -3.28 19.24
CA THR A 133 2.24 -2.85 18.63
C THR A 133 1.86 -1.37 18.49
N GLU A 134 1.58 -0.94 17.24
CA GLU A 134 0.30 -0.58 16.59
C GLU A 134 0.61 -0.27 15.09
N SER A 135 -0.08 -0.89 14.13
CA SER A 135 0.46 -1.09 12.77
C SER A 135 -0.02 -0.11 11.70
N LEU A 136 0.04 1.21 11.98
CA LEU A 136 -0.29 2.21 10.98
C LEU A 136 0.97 2.83 10.35
N VAL A 137 1.09 2.71 9.03
CA VAL A 137 2.14 3.39 8.25
C VAL A 137 1.50 4.37 7.28
N GLY A 138 1.82 5.66 7.43
CA GLY A 138 1.44 6.71 6.48
C GLY A 138 2.62 7.11 5.59
N LEU A 139 2.45 7.04 4.27
CA LEU A 139 3.48 7.41 3.29
C LEU A 139 2.95 8.48 2.34
N TYR A 140 3.64 9.63 2.27
CA TYR A 140 3.21 10.78 1.47
C TYR A 140 4.20 11.07 0.35
N LYS A 141 3.70 11.21 -0.89
CA LYS A 141 4.52 11.59 -2.05
C LYS A 141 4.82 13.09 -2.02
N THR A 142 6.09 13.47 -1.95
CA THR A 142 6.49 14.89 -2.04
C THR A 142 6.94 15.25 -3.44
N CYS A 143 6.38 16.33 -3.99
CA CYS A 143 6.84 16.89 -5.25
C CYS A 143 8.24 17.50 -5.07
N ARG A 144 9.27 16.94 -5.72
CA ARG A 144 10.55 17.64 -5.90
C ARG A 144 10.39 18.69 -7.00
N GLN A 145 10.69 19.95 -6.68
CA GLN A 145 10.78 21.04 -7.65
C GLN A 145 11.92 20.84 -8.64
#